data_AF-A0A4Q3GC60-F1
#
_entry.id   AF-A0A4Q3GC60-F1
#
_cell.length_a   1.000
_cell.length_b   1.000
_cell.length_c   1.000
_cell.angle_alpha   90.00
_cell.angle_beta   90.00
_cell.angle_gamma   90.00
#
_symmetry.space_group_name_H-M   'P 1'
#
loop_
_entity.id
_entity.type
_entity.pdbx_description
1 polymer ?
#
loop_
_entity_poly.entity_id
_entity_poly.type
_entity_poly.pdbx_seq_one_letter_code
_entity_poly.pdbx_strand_id
1 'polypeptide(L)'
;MTKYKLEYIWLDGYTPVPNLRGKTQIKEFDAFPTLEQLPLWGFDGSSTMQAEGRSSDCVLKPVSVYPDPARTNGVLVMCEVMMPDGVTPHESNAR
;
A
#
# COMPACT_ATOMS: atom_id res chain seq x y z
N MET A 1 -5.03 -7.71 -22.03
CA MET A 1 -5.19 -7.13 -20.69
C MET A 1 -4.88 -5.64 -20.72
N THR A 2 -5.67 -4.84 -19.99
CA THR A 2 -5.49 -3.40 -19.85
C THR A 2 -4.48 -3.10 -18.74
N LYS A 3 -3.59 -2.12 -18.95
CA LYS A 3 -2.67 -1.65 -17.90
C LYS A 3 -3.39 -0.71 -16.95
N TYR A 4 -3.43 -1.09 -15.67
CA TYR A 4 -3.97 -0.28 -14.58
C TYR A 4 -2.84 0.35 -13.75
N LYS A 5 -3.11 1.54 -13.23
CA LYS A 5 -2.25 2.28 -12.30
C LYS A 5 -2.79 2.08 -10.89
N LEU A 6 -2.16 1.21 -10.11
CA LEU A 6 -2.54 0.91 -8.74
C LEU A 6 -1.81 1.86 -7.79
N GLU A 7 -2.47 2.89 -7.30
CA GLU A 7 -1.94 3.78 -6.27
C GLU A 7 -2.11 3.13 -4.90
N TYR A 8 -1.05 2.51 -4.37
CA TYR A 8 -1.05 1.93 -3.03
C TYR A 8 -0.89 3.05 -2.01
N ILE A 9 -1.87 3.20 -1.13
CA ILE A 9 -1.97 4.28 -0.14
C ILE A 9 -1.96 3.68 1.26
N TRP A 10 -1.14 4.24 2.15
CA TRP A 10 -1.04 3.80 3.54
C TRP A 10 -0.73 4.99 4.48
N LEU A 11 -0.87 4.75 5.77
CA LEU A 11 -0.47 5.69 6.82
C LEU A 11 0.95 5.38 7.30
N ASP A 12 1.75 6.42 7.47
CA ASP A 12 3.09 6.31 8.04
C ASP A 12 3.10 6.25 9.58
N GLY A 13 4.29 6.22 10.19
CA GLY A 13 4.47 6.12 11.64
C GLY A 13 4.69 7.46 12.35
N TYR A 14 4.47 8.60 11.69
CA TYR A 14 4.68 9.90 12.35
C TYR A 14 3.67 10.13 13.47
N THR A 15 4.13 10.76 14.55
CA THR A 15 3.31 11.14 15.70
C THR A 15 3.34 12.66 15.90
N PRO A 16 2.27 13.27 16.45
CA PRO A 16 1.03 12.63 16.92
C PRO A 16 0.03 12.28 15.81
N VAL A 17 0.24 12.77 14.59
CA VAL A 17 -0.66 12.56 13.44
C VAL A 17 0.10 11.87 12.31
N PRO A 18 -0.32 10.68 11.87
CA PRO A 18 0.23 10.01 10.69
C PRO A 18 -0.04 10.80 9.40
N ASN A 19 0.90 10.73 8.46
CA ASN A 19 0.69 11.24 7.10
C ASN A 19 0.25 10.13 6.15
N LEU A 20 -0.43 10.52 5.07
CA LEU A 20 -0.67 9.65 3.94
C LEU A 20 0.58 9.52 3.07
N ARG A 21 0.89 8.29 2.67
CA ARG A 21 1.93 7.95 1.70
C ARG A 21 1.29 7.23 0.51
N GLY A 22 1.94 7.33 -0.64
CA GLY A 22 1.44 6.77 -1.89
C GLY A 22 2.56 6.37 -2.83
N LYS A 23 2.37 5.27 -3.56
CA LYS A 23 3.18 4.94 -4.74
C LYS A 23 2.40 4.09 -5.73
N THR A 24 2.74 4.23 -7.02
CA THR A 24 2.01 3.56 -8.11
C THR A 24 2.67 2.26 -8.56
N GLN A 25 1.93 1.15 -8.55
CA GLN A 25 2.28 -0.08 -9.26
C GLN A 25 1.57 -0.13 -10.62
N ILE A 26 2.25 -0.57 -11.67
CA ILE A 26 1.59 -0.87 -12.95
C ILE A 26 1.37 -2.38 -13.05
N LYS A 27 0.13 -2.79 -13.28
CA LYS A 27 -0.28 -4.19 -13.45
C LYS A 27 -1.31 -4.34 -14.57
N GLU A 28 -1.39 -5.53 -15.13
CA GLU A 28 -2.30 -5.86 -16.22
C GLU A 28 -3.47 -6.68 -15.70
N PHE A 29 -4.70 -6.29 -16.08
CA PHE A 29 -5.93 -7.00 -15.74
C PHE A 29 -6.90 -6.98 -16.93
N ASP A 30 -7.79 -7.97 -17.00
CA ASP A 30 -8.82 -8.01 -18.04
C ASP A 30 -9.96 -7.01 -17.80
N ALA A 31 -10.25 -6.71 -16.54
CA ALA A 31 -11.26 -5.74 -16.09
C ALA A 31 -10.73 -4.95 -14.88
N PHE A 32 -11.57 -4.11 -14.27
CA PHE A 32 -11.20 -3.41 -13.04
C PHE A 32 -10.84 -4.45 -11.95
N PRO A 33 -9.67 -4.33 -11.29
CA PRO A 33 -9.20 -5.39 -10.40
C PRO A 33 -10.02 -5.47 -9.10
N THR A 34 -10.26 -6.71 -8.67
CA THR A 34 -10.82 -7.03 -7.35
C THR A 34 -9.73 -7.04 -6.28
N LEU A 35 -10.12 -6.92 -5.01
CA LEU A 35 -9.18 -6.85 -3.88
C LEU A 35 -8.27 -8.09 -3.82
N GLU A 36 -8.83 -9.28 -4.06
CA GLU A 36 -8.15 -10.58 -3.97
C GLU A 36 -7.08 -10.76 -5.06
N GLN A 37 -7.18 -10.00 -6.15
CA GLN A 37 -6.21 -10.02 -7.24
C GLN A 37 -4.99 -9.12 -6.97
N LEU A 38 -5.07 -8.24 -5.97
CA LEU A 38 -4.02 -7.27 -5.70
C LEU A 38 -2.90 -7.91 -4.87
N PRO A 39 -1.64 -7.86 -5.34
CA PRO A 39 -0.53 -8.44 -4.61
C PRO A 39 -0.18 -7.61 -3.37
N LEU A 40 0.41 -8.27 -2.37
CA LEU A 40 1.20 -7.59 -1.35
C LEU A 40 2.34 -6.80 -2.01
N TRP A 41 2.77 -5.71 -1.38
CA TRP A 41 3.90 -4.93 -1.89
C TRP A 41 4.79 -4.43 -0.75
N GLY A 42 6.10 -4.43 -0.93
CA GLY A 42 7.04 -3.93 0.09
C GLY A 42 7.34 -2.44 -0.07
N PHE A 43 7.69 -1.74 1.00
CA PHE A 43 8.29 -0.41 1.00
C PHE A 43 9.38 -0.29 2.08
N ASP A 44 10.24 0.71 1.95
CA ASP A 44 11.26 1.04 2.95
C ASP A 44 10.64 1.92 4.06
N GLY A 45 10.45 1.32 5.24
CA GLY A 45 9.88 1.93 6.44
C GLY A 45 10.79 2.95 7.12
N SER A 46 12.09 3.00 6.78
CA SER A 46 13.02 3.94 7.41
C SER A 46 12.74 5.39 7.05
N SER A 47 12.12 5.63 5.89
CA SER A 47 11.72 6.97 5.41
C SER A 47 10.33 7.39 5.89
N THR A 48 9.63 6.54 6.65
CA THR A 48 8.24 6.75 7.07
C THR A 48 8.04 6.59 8.59
N MET A 49 9.11 6.56 9.39
CA MET A 49 9.05 6.32 10.83
C MET A 49 8.42 4.97 11.18
N GLN A 50 8.65 3.95 10.37
CA GLN A 50 8.10 2.59 10.55
C GLN A 50 9.19 1.53 10.67
N ALA A 51 10.46 1.91 10.55
CA ALA A 51 11.55 1.00 10.84
C ALA A 51 12.88 1.75 11.03
N GLU A 52 13.86 1.06 11.61
CA GLU A 52 15.25 1.52 11.62
C GLU A 52 15.99 1.06 10.36
N GLY A 53 16.96 1.84 9.90
CA GLY A 53 17.60 1.66 8.57
C GLY A 53 18.35 0.34 8.32
N ARG A 54 18.55 -0.54 9.32
CA ARG A 54 19.21 -1.85 9.13
C ARG A 54 18.24 -3.00 8.84
N SER A 55 16.97 -2.86 9.19
CA SER A 55 15.90 -3.83 8.94
C SER A 55 14.63 -3.04 8.69
N SER A 56 14.52 -2.50 7.46
CA SER A 56 13.53 -1.47 7.16
C SER A 56 12.37 -1.88 6.28
N ASP A 57 12.34 -3.12 5.81
CA ASP A 57 11.25 -3.58 4.97
C ASP A 57 9.93 -3.60 5.75
N CYS A 58 8.88 -3.07 5.13
CA CYS A 58 7.50 -3.15 5.60
C CYS A 58 6.62 -3.64 4.44
N VAL A 59 5.51 -4.32 4.76
CA VAL A 59 4.59 -4.88 3.77
C VAL A 59 3.29 -4.10 3.75
N LEU A 60 2.85 -3.71 2.55
CA LEU A 60 1.53 -3.17 2.25
C LEU A 60 0.61 -4.34 1.89
N LYS A 61 -0.45 -4.49 2.68
CA LYS A 61 -1.53 -5.44 2.41
C LYS A 61 -2.78 -4.68 1.95
N PRO A 62 -3.25 -4.89 0.71
CA PRO A 62 -4.49 -4.27 0.24
C PRO A 62 -5.68 -4.63 1.15
N VAL A 63 -6.51 -3.64 1.48
CA VAL A 63 -7.72 -3.81 2.30
C VAL A 63 -8.99 -3.22 1.68
N SER A 64 -8.86 -2.31 0.71
CA SER A 64 -9.99 -1.82 -0.09
C SER A 64 -9.50 -1.22 -1.40
N VAL A 65 -10.40 -1.19 -2.39
CA VAL A 65 -10.11 -0.79 -3.77
C VAL A 65 -11.19 0.16 -4.27
N TYR A 66 -10.79 1.27 -4.87
CA TYR A 66 -11.69 2.29 -5.43
C TYR A 66 -11.22 2.75 -6.80
N PRO A 67 -12.13 3.14 -7.72
CA PRO A 67 -11.72 3.80 -8.95
C PRO A 67 -11.07 5.15 -8.65
N ASP A 68 -9.93 5.44 -9.28
CA ASP A 68 -9.28 6.75 -9.17
C ASP A 68 -9.94 7.73 -10.16
N PRO A 69 -10.65 8.77 -9.70
CA PRO A 69 -11.35 9.69 -10.57
C PRO A 69 -10.41 10.60 -11.38
N ALA A 70 -9.13 10.70 -11.00
CA ALA A 70 -8.16 11.59 -11.63
C ALA A 70 -7.35 10.90 -12.75
N ARG A 71 -7.40 9.57 -12.87
CA ARG A 71 -6.52 8.82 -13.79
C ARG A 71 -7.30 7.79 -14.62
N THR A 72 -7.05 7.77 -15.92
CA THR A 72 -7.52 6.68 -16.79
C THR A 72 -6.89 5.34 -16.37
N ASN A 73 -7.74 4.32 -16.22
CA ASN A 73 -7.40 3.01 -15.65
C ASN A 73 -6.68 3.13 -14.30
N GLY A 74 -7.05 4.14 -13.50
CA GLY A 74 -6.49 4.35 -12.17
C GLY A 74 -7.31 3.65 -11.10
N VAL A 75 -6.59 3.16 -10.09
CA VAL A 75 -7.15 2.43 -8.95
C VAL A 75 -6.48 2.96 -7.69
N LEU A 76 -7.28 3.40 -6.72
CA LEU A 76 -6.80 3.70 -5.38
C LEU A 76 -6.88 2.41 -4.55
N VAL A 77 -5.76 2.01 -3.97
CA VAL A 77 -5.62 0.79 -3.18
C VAL A 77 -5.25 1.17 -1.76
N MET A 78 -6.23 1.17 -0.85
CA MET A 78 -5.94 1.39 0.56
C MET A 78 -5.27 0.15 1.13
N CYS A 79 -4.18 0.36 1.85
CA CYS A 79 -3.38 -0.70 2.43
C CYS A 79 -3.26 -0.55 3.95
N GLU A 80 -3.24 -1.69 4.63
CA GLU A 80 -2.73 -1.78 6.00
C GLU A 80 -1.24 -2.14 5.98
N VAL A 81 -0.50 -1.73 7.02
CA VAL A 81 0.94 -1.98 7.12
C VAL A 81 1.19 -3.20 7.98
N MET A 82 2.00 -4.11 7.47
CA MET A 82 2.39 -5.36 8.09
C MET A 82 3.91 -5.39 8.30
N MET A 83 4.35 -6.18 9.28
CA MET A 83 5.74 -6.59 9.44
C MET A 83 6.23 -7.36 8.19
N PRO A 84 7.55 -7.56 8.02
CA PRO A 84 8.12 -8.30 6.87
C PRO A 84 7.54 -9.69 6.62
N ASP A 85 6.95 -10.34 7.64
CA ASP A 85 6.29 -11.64 7.50
C ASP A 85 4.97 -11.59 6.70
N GLY A 86 4.44 -10.39 6.43
CA GLY A 86 3.21 -10.16 5.69
C GLY A 86 1.92 -10.56 6.42
N VAL A 87 2.01 -11.00 7.68
CA VAL A 87 0.87 -11.51 8.47
C VAL A 87 0.70 -10.81 9.80
N THR A 88 1.79 -10.33 10.42
CA THR A 88 1.75 -9.60 11.68
C THR A 88 1.54 -8.11 11.40
N PRO A 89 0.51 -7.45 11.97
CA PRO A 89 0.32 -6.02 11.82
C PRO A 89 1.53 -5.23 12.34
N HIS A 90 1.93 -4.18 11.62
CA HIS A 90 2.95 -3.25 12.10
C HIS A 90 2.41 -2.44 13.30
N GLU A 91 3.28 -1.96 14.20
CA GLU A 91 2.85 -1.20 15.40
C GLU A 91 2.06 0.08 15.07
N SER A 92 2.31 0.67 13.90
CA SER A 92 1.59 1.85 13.40
C SER A 92 0.23 1.52 12.77
N ASN A 93 -0.14 0.23 12.65
CA ASN A 93 -1.38 -0.20 12.03
C ASN A 93 -2.54 -0.12 13.04
N ALA A 94 -3.50 0.76 12.77
CA ALA A 94 -4.66 1.01 13.62
C ALA A 94 -6.00 0.55 12.99
N ARG A 95 -5.95 -0.30 11.96
CA ARG A 95 -7.13 -0.89 11.30
C ARG A 95 -7.65 -2.10 12.06
#